data_AF-A0A930QL31-F1
#
_entry.id   AF-A0A930QL31-F1
#
_cell.length_a   1.000
_cell.length_b   1.000
_cell.length_c   1.000
_cell.angle_alpha   90.00
_cell.angle_beta   90.00
_cell.angle_gamma   90.00
#
_symmetry.space_group_name_H-M   'P 1'
#
loop_
_entity.id
_entity.type
_entity.pdbx_description
1 polymer ?
#
loop_
_entity_poly.entity_id
_entity_poly.type
_entity_poly.pdbx_seq_one_letter_code
_entity_poly.pdbx_strand_id
1 'polypeptide(L)'
;MNLAKFFSNIPDITCEAKNIRNRKIKDFLDYIHEDISDGDIRDILEFINSGRYTVCWLYIVVFSSFQCLIHHGIWNEALAKAYHEYLVELGWDYEHEIVGKMLSAGDIESVREFCLESKLADEENRTYFMENAIWKGKDYGK
;
A
#
# COMPACT_ATOMS: atom_id res chain seq x y z
N MET A 1 11.44 -2.30 10.29
CA MET A 1 11.55 -3.48 9.41
C MET A 1 11.70 -2.98 7.98
N ASN A 2 12.48 -3.63 7.12
CA ASN A 2 12.67 -3.16 5.73
C ASN A 2 11.59 -3.78 4.83
N LEU A 3 10.87 -2.95 4.05
CA LEU A 3 9.78 -3.41 3.16
C LEU A 3 10.29 -4.35 2.05
N ALA A 4 11.43 -4.05 1.43
CA ALA A 4 12.07 -4.96 0.47
C ALA A 4 12.44 -6.32 1.11
N LYS A 5 12.89 -6.33 2.37
CA LYS A 5 13.10 -7.57 3.14
C LYS A 5 11.79 -8.27 3.48
N PHE A 6 10.73 -7.52 3.75
CA PHE A 6 9.41 -8.06 4.00
C PHE A 6 8.89 -8.78 2.76
N PHE A 7 8.91 -8.14 1.58
CA PHE A 7 8.44 -8.68 0.30
C PHE A 7 9.35 -9.77 -0.28
N SER A 8 10.67 -9.67 -0.14
CA SER A 8 11.61 -10.69 -0.66
C SER A 8 11.51 -12.05 0.03
N ASN A 9 10.94 -12.11 1.25
CA ASN A 9 10.71 -13.36 1.97
C ASN A 9 9.35 -14.00 1.65
N ILE A 10 8.72 -13.58 0.56
CA ILE A 10 7.36 -13.93 0.21
C ILE A 10 7.39 -14.70 -1.11
N PRO A 11 7.40 -16.04 -1.07
CA PRO A 11 7.10 -16.81 -2.28
C PRO A 11 5.65 -16.53 -2.68
N ASP A 12 5.32 -16.66 -3.97
CA ASP A 12 3.96 -16.48 -4.51
C ASP A 12 2.91 -17.05 -3.54
N ILE A 13 2.19 -16.18 -2.82
CA ILE A 13 1.28 -16.54 -1.71
C ILE A 13 -0.04 -17.05 -2.28
N THR A 14 0.02 -18.06 -3.14
CA THR A 14 -1.16 -18.86 -3.46
C THR A 14 -1.39 -19.96 -2.41
N CYS A 15 -0.48 -20.15 -1.43
CA CYS A 15 -0.53 -21.28 -0.49
C CYS A 15 0.03 -21.02 0.94
N GLU A 16 0.16 -19.79 1.45
CA GLU A 16 0.64 -19.60 2.84
C GLU A 16 -0.44 -19.83 3.90
N ALA A 17 -0.08 -20.63 4.92
CA ALA A 17 -0.92 -20.91 6.07
C ALA A 17 -1.28 -19.61 6.84
N LYS A 18 -2.53 -19.54 7.33
CA LYS A 18 -3.14 -18.35 7.97
C LYS A 18 -2.27 -17.73 9.07
N ASN A 19 -1.56 -18.55 9.84
CA ASN A 19 -0.66 -18.13 10.91
C ASN A 19 0.61 -17.40 10.41
N ILE A 20 1.15 -17.77 9.25
CA ILE A 20 2.31 -17.13 8.63
C ILE A 20 1.90 -15.77 8.06
N ARG A 21 0.77 -15.73 7.35
CA ARG A 21 0.17 -14.50 6.82
C ARG A 21 -0.11 -13.47 7.93
N ASN A 22 -0.77 -13.90 8.99
CA ASN A 22 -1.11 -13.02 10.11
C ASN A 22 0.13 -12.49 10.84
N ARG A 23 1.21 -13.29 10.93
CA ARG A 23 2.48 -12.83 11.50
C ARG A 23 3.11 -11.76 10.63
N LYS A 24 3.19 -11.98 9.32
CA LYS A 24 3.74 -11.00 8.38
C LYS A 24 2.95 -9.68 8.40
N ILE A 25 1.62 -9.74 8.38
CA ILE A 25 0.80 -8.53 8.50
C ILE A 25 1.04 -7.85 9.84
N LYS A 26 1.11 -8.61 10.94
CA LYS A 26 1.46 -8.06 12.24
C LYS A 26 2.83 -7.39 12.22
N ASP A 27 3.84 -8.00 11.62
CA ASP A 27 5.17 -7.40 11.54
C ASP A 27 5.13 -6.07 10.75
N PHE A 28 4.32 -6.00 9.67
CA PHE A 28 4.09 -4.76 8.93
C PHE A 28 3.37 -3.71 9.79
N LEU A 29 2.31 -4.10 10.50
CA LEU A 29 1.60 -3.24 11.44
C LEU A 29 2.52 -2.74 12.56
N ASP A 30 3.35 -3.61 13.12
CA ASP A 30 4.35 -3.32 14.15
C ASP A 30 5.42 -2.34 13.61
N TYR A 31 5.72 -2.37 12.30
CA TYR A 31 6.60 -1.40 11.65
C TYR A 31 6.00 0.00 11.53
N ILE A 32 4.68 0.09 11.35
CA ILE A 32 3.95 1.36 11.26
C ILE A 32 3.34 1.80 12.61
N HIS A 33 3.56 1.02 13.68
CA HIS A 33 2.84 1.08 14.95
C HIS A 33 3.11 2.31 15.81
N GLU A 34 4.14 3.10 15.53
CA GLU A 34 4.42 4.31 16.33
C GLU A 34 3.37 5.42 16.11
N ASP A 35 2.51 5.30 15.08
CA ASP A 35 1.54 6.35 14.68
C ASP A 35 0.05 5.91 14.65
N ILE A 36 -0.31 4.73 15.16
CA ILE A 36 -1.64 4.13 14.92
C ILE A 36 -2.38 3.80 16.23
N SER A 37 -3.69 4.10 16.29
CA SER A 37 -4.51 3.80 17.46
C SER A 37 -5.00 2.35 17.48
N ASP A 38 -5.31 1.82 18.68
CA ASP A 38 -5.87 0.47 18.85
C ASP A 38 -7.18 0.26 18.07
N GLY A 39 -7.94 1.33 17.82
CA GLY A 39 -9.16 1.29 17.00
C GLY A 39 -8.86 1.01 15.54
N ASP A 40 -7.85 1.66 14.98
CA ASP A 40 -7.46 1.51 13.58
C ASP A 40 -6.78 0.14 13.36
N ILE A 41 -6.01 -0.33 14.35
CA ILE A 41 -5.50 -1.70 14.39
C ILE A 41 -6.66 -2.69 14.33
N ARG A 42 -7.74 -2.47 15.10
CA ARG A 42 -8.91 -3.35 15.07
C ARG A 42 -9.61 -3.33 13.71
N ASP A 43 -9.77 -2.18 13.09
CA ASP A 43 -10.46 -2.06 11.81
C ASP A 43 -9.64 -2.71 10.67
N ILE A 44 -8.31 -2.57 10.71
CA ILE A 44 -7.40 -3.29 9.81
C ILE A 44 -7.49 -4.81 10.06
N LEU A 45 -7.50 -5.25 11.33
CA LEU A 45 -7.65 -6.65 11.69
C LEU A 45 -9.03 -7.20 11.32
N GLU A 46 -10.10 -6.41 11.38
CA GLU A 46 -11.44 -6.78 10.93
C GLU A 46 -11.49 -6.91 9.41
N PHE A 47 -10.86 -6.00 8.66
CA PHE A 47 -10.66 -6.14 7.22
C PHE A 47 -9.92 -7.45 6.90
N ILE A 48 -8.80 -7.71 7.60
CA ILE A 48 -8.02 -8.96 7.49
C ILE A 48 -8.76 -10.16 8.08
N ASN A 49 -9.84 -10.04 8.84
CA ASN A 49 -10.60 -11.21 9.33
C ASN A 49 -11.92 -11.43 8.59
N SER A 50 -12.38 -10.44 7.83
CA SER A 50 -13.63 -10.46 7.06
C SER A 50 -13.68 -11.54 5.97
N GLY A 51 -12.54 -12.14 5.62
CA GLY A 51 -12.46 -13.14 4.56
C GLY A 51 -12.70 -12.58 3.15
N ARG A 52 -12.91 -11.27 2.99
CA ARG A 52 -13.02 -10.58 1.68
C ARG A 52 -11.76 -10.70 0.82
N TYR A 53 -10.66 -11.17 1.40
CA TYR A 53 -9.37 -11.43 0.77
C TYR A 53 -9.08 -12.94 0.59
N THR A 54 -10.08 -13.83 0.74
CA THR A 54 -9.86 -15.30 0.68
C THR A 54 -9.27 -15.80 -0.64
N VAL A 55 -9.16 -14.95 -1.66
CA VAL A 55 -8.48 -15.21 -2.93
C VAL A 55 -7.26 -14.28 -3.15
N CYS A 56 -7.06 -13.24 -2.34
CA CYS A 56 -6.26 -12.08 -2.74
C CYS A 56 -4.88 -11.95 -2.10
N TRP A 57 -3.94 -11.61 -2.97
CA TRP A 57 -2.51 -11.44 -2.75
C TRP A 57 -2.19 -10.30 -1.77
N LEU A 58 -1.02 -10.42 -1.15
CA LEU A 58 -0.51 -9.50 -0.14
C LEU A 58 -0.48 -8.03 -0.60
N TYR A 59 -0.30 -7.77 -1.89
CA TYR A 59 -0.22 -6.40 -2.40
C TYR A 59 -1.55 -5.64 -2.27
N ILE A 60 -2.71 -6.29 -2.44
CA ILE A 60 -4.02 -5.65 -2.20
C ILE A 60 -4.18 -5.33 -0.72
N VAL A 61 -3.78 -6.25 0.16
CA VAL A 61 -3.86 -6.03 1.61
C VAL A 61 -2.98 -4.85 2.03
N VAL A 62 -1.75 -4.79 1.50
CA VAL A 62 -0.83 -3.67 1.79
C VAL A 62 -1.34 -2.36 1.20
N PHE A 63 -1.78 -2.35 -0.06
CA PHE A 63 -2.37 -1.15 -0.67
C PHE A 63 -3.59 -0.63 0.09
N SER A 64 -4.55 -1.51 0.39
CA SER A 64 -5.75 -1.15 1.17
C SER A 64 -5.40 -0.70 2.58
N SER A 65 -4.30 -1.18 3.17
CA SER A 65 -3.84 -0.69 4.48
C SER A 65 -3.41 0.77 4.42
N PHE A 66 -2.73 1.23 3.36
CA PHE A 66 -2.42 2.65 3.19
C PHE A 66 -3.69 3.51 3.10
N GLN A 67 -4.67 3.07 2.30
CA GLN A 67 -5.96 3.78 2.18
C GLN A 67 -6.71 3.83 3.51
N CYS A 68 -6.70 2.73 4.27
CA CYS A 68 -7.27 2.66 5.61
C CYS A 68 -6.60 3.68 6.54
N LEU A 69 -5.27 3.69 6.66
CA LEU A 69 -4.53 4.64 7.49
C LEU A 69 -4.88 6.10 7.15
N ILE A 70 -4.96 6.42 5.85
CA ILE A 70 -5.37 7.74 5.37
C ILE A 70 -6.79 8.12 5.84
N HIS A 71 -7.74 7.18 5.78
CA HIS A 71 -9.11 7.39 6.25
C HIS A 71 -9.21 7.61 7.76
N HIS A 72 -8.28 7.04 8.53
CA HIS A 72 -8.16 7.24 9.98
C HIS A 72 -7.37 8.51 10.36
N GLY A 73 -7.00 9.34 9.38
CA GLY A 73 -6.23 10.57 9.63
C GLY A 73 -4.76 10.32 9.91
N ILE A 74 -4.27 9.10 9.66
CA ILE A 74 -2.89 8.69 9.86
C ILE A 74 -2.20 8.74 8.51
N TRP A 75 -1.67 9.92 8.19
CA TRP A 75 -0.88 10.14 6.99
C TRP A 75 0.24 11.12 7.28
N ASN A 76 1.46 10.74 6.94
CA ASN A 76 2.65 11.54 7.16
C ASN A 76 3.71 11.24 6.10
N GLU A 77 4.81 12.00 6.12
CA GLU A 77 5.90 11.86 5.15
C GLU A 77 6.51 10.44 5.16
N ALA A 78 6.58 9.77 6.32
CA ALA A 78 7.11 8.43 6.41
C ALA A 78 6.20 7.41 5.70
N LEU A 79 4.88 7.51 5.90
CA LEU A 79 3.90 6.69 5.20
C LEU A 79 3.87 6.97 3.69
N ALA A 80 4.02 8.23 3.29
CA ALA A 80 4.11 8.58 1.88
C ALA A 80 5.35 7.97 1.19
N LYS A 81 6.50 7.96 1.89
CA LYS A 81 7.72 7.27 1.42
C LYS A 81 7.53 5.75 1.38
N ALA A 82 6.92 5.16 2.41
CA ALA A 82 6.63 3.72 2.45
C ALA A 82 5.68 3.30 1.31
N TYR A 83 4.69 4.14 0.97
CA TYR A 83 3.82 3.91 -0.17
C TYR A 83 4.59 3.95 -1.49
N HIS A 84 5.50 4.91 -1.66
CA HIS A 84 6.37 4.97 -2.83
C HIS A 84 7.28 3.72 -2.95
N GLU A 85 7.90 3.30 -1.85
CA GLU A 85 8.71 2.07 -1.82
C GLU A 85 7.89 0.84 -2.22
N TYR A 86 6.65 0.74 -1.72
CA TYR A 86 5.71 -0.32 -2.12
C TYR A 86 5.43 -0.32 -3.63
N LEU A 87 5.24 0.87 -4.24
CA LEU A 87 5.00 0.98 -5.67
C LEU A 87 6.21 0.53 -6.51
N VAL A 88 7.42 0.94 -6.07
CA VAL A 88 8.69 0.56 -6.72
C VAL A 88 8.91 -0.95 -6.65
N GLU A 89 8.74 -1.57 -5.49
CA GLU A 89 8.99 -3.01 -5.29
C GLU A 89 8.08 -3.90 -6.14
N LEU A 90 6.87 -3.43 -6.46
CA LEU A 90 5.90 -4.20 -7.24
C LEU A 90 5.85 -3.83 -8.73
N GLY A 91 6.74 -2.93 -9.19
CA GLY A 91 6.84 -2.58 -10.61
C GLY A 91 5.63 -1.78 -11.13
N TRP A 92 5.06 -0.91 -10.30
CA TRP A 92 4.03 0.04 -10.74
C TRP A 92 4.70 1.25 -11.41
N ASP A 93 5.23 1.03 -12.61
CA ASP A 93 6.20 1.91 -13.29
C ASP A 93 5.77 3.38 -13.35
N TYR A 94 4.52 3.65 -13.74
CA TYR A 94 4.02 5.02 -13.88
C TYR A 94 3.54 5.60 -12.55
N GLU A 95 2.94 4.78 -11.70
CA GLU A 95 2.44 5.21 -10.40
C GLU A 95 3.59 5.60 -9.47
N HIS A 96 4.67 4.81 -9.45
CA HIS A 96 5.85 5.15 -8.65
C HIS A 96 6.56 6.40 -9.21
N GLU A 97 6.56 6.62 -10.53
CA GLU A 97 7.10 7.84 -11.14
C GLU A 97 6.31 9.08 -10.70
N ILE A 98 4.99 9.03 -10.78
CA ILE A 98 4.09 10.11 -10.33
C ILE A 98 4.35 10.43 -8.85
N VAL A 99 4.29 9.41 -8.00
CA VAL A 99 4.45 9.58 -6.55
C VAL A 99 5.85 10.07 -6.20
N GLY A 100 6.89 9.55 -6.85
CA GLY A 100 8.28 9.97 -6.63
C GLY A 100 8.51 11.45 -6.94
N LYS A 101 7.89 11.97 -8.00
CA LYS A 101 7.95 13.40 -8.33
C LYS A 101 7.15 14.28 -7.36
N MET A 102 6.01 13.83 -6.86
CA MET A 102 5.26 14.53 -5.80
C MET A 102 6.09 14.62 -4.51
N LEU A 103 6.70 13.50 -4.08
CA LEU A 103 7.57 13.46 -2.92
C LEU A 103 8.78 14.39 -3.06
N SER A 104 9.41 14.41 -4.23
CA SER A 104 10.56 15.29 -4.51
C SER A 104 10.20 16.78 -4.43
N ALA A 105 8.94 17.12 -4.68
CA ALA A 105 8.40 18.47 -4.52
C ALA A 105 7.92 18.79 -3.10
N GLY A 106 7.95 17.81 -2.18
CA GLY A 106 7.40 17.93 -0.83
C GLY A 106 5.86 17.93 -0.79
N ASP A 107 5.20 17.47 -1.85
CA ASP A 107 3.74 17.49 -1.98
C ASP A 107 3.08 16.23 -1.41
N ILE A 108 3.08 16.13 -0.08
CA ILE A 108 2.60 14.96 0.65
C ILE A 108 1.07 14.76 0.51
N GLU A 109 0.32 15.84 0.34
CA GLU A 109 -1.13 15.79 0.15
C GLU A 109 -1.50 15.25 -1.23
N SER A 110 -0.79 15.62 -2.29
CA SER A 110 -1.02 15.00 -3.60
C SER A 110 -0.73 13.49 -3.59
N VAL A 111 0.28 13.03 -2.84
CA VAL A 111 0.53 11.58 -2.67
C VAL A 111 -0.63 10.91 -1.94
N ARG A 112 -1.17 11.57 -0.90
CA ARG A 112 -2.35 11.10 -0.15
C ARG A 112 -3.55 10.91 -1.09
N GLU A 113 -3.85 11.94 -1.88
CA GLU A 113 -4.96 11.93 -2.84
C GLU A 113 -4.75 10.85 -3.90
N PHE A 114 -3.53 10.72 -4.43
CA PHE A 114 -3.20 9.68 -5.40
C PHE A 114 -3.45 8.28 -4.83
N CYS A 115 -3.03 8.02 -3.59
CA CYS A 115 -3.26 6.74 -2.92
C CYS A 115 -4.76 6.42 -2.74
N LEU A 116 -5.59 7.43 -2.42
CA LEU A 116 -7.03 7.26 -2.25
C LEU A 116 -7.78 7.05 -3.57
N GLU A 117 -7.38 7.75 -4.63
CA GLU A 117 -8.04 7.68 -5.94
C GLU A 117 -7.60 6.46 -6.76
N SER A 118 -6.39 5.95 -6.49
CA SER A 118 -5.85 4.79 -7.20
C SER A 118 -6.62 3.52 -6.86
N LYS A 119 -6.77 2.67 -7.88
CA LYS A 119 -7.24 1.29 -7.73
C LYS A 119 -6.21 0.39 -8.38
N LEU A 120 -5.11 0.09 -7.68
CA LEU A 120 -4.03 -0.71 -8.27
C LEU A 120 -4.46 -2.15 -8.57
N ALA A 121 -5.37 -2.70 -7.78
CA ALA A 121 -6.00 -3.99 -8.03
C ALA A 121 -7.37 -4.12 -7.35
N ASP A 122 -8.25 -4.96 -7.89
CA ASP A 122 -9.56 -5.29 -7.29
C ASP A 122 -9.55 -6.61 -6.48
N GLU A 123 -10.70 -6.95 -5.88
CA GLU A 123 -10.89 -8.19 -5.09
C GLU A 123 -10.69 -9.49 -5.90
N GLU A 124 -10.70 -9.41 -7.24
CA GLU A 124 -10.41 -10.51 -8.17
C GLU A 124 -8.97 -10.48 -8.72
N ASN A 125 -8.14 -9.58 -8.18
CA ASN A 125 -6.81 -9.17 -8.60
C ASN A 125 -6.61 -8.87 -10.09
N ARG A 126 -7.62 -8.25 -10.68
CA ARG A 126 -7.42 -7.50 -11.91
C ARG A 126 -6.58 -6.29 -11.56
N THR A 127 -5.34 -6.27 -12.04
CA THR A 127 -4.41 -5.16 -11.88
C THR A 127 -4.78 -4.04 -12.84
N TYR A 128 -4.78 -2.81 -12.35
CA TYR A 128 -4.99 -1.63 -13.16
C TYR A 128 -3.69 -0.85 -13.23
N PHE A 129 -3.02 -0.99 -14.37
CA PHE A 129 -1.82 -0.21 -14.67
C PHE A 129 -2.23 1.07 -15.35
N MET A 130 -1.64 2.18 -14.94
CA MET A 130 -1.61 3.37 -15.78
C MET A 130 -0.84 3.08 -17.07
N GLU A 131 -1.19 3.78 -18.14
CA GLU A 131 -0.47 3.71 -19.43
C GLU A 131 0.53 4.86 -19.60
N ASN A 132 0.49 5.84 -18.70
CA ASN A 132 1.38 7.00 -18.69
C ASN A 132 1.43 7.64 -17.30
N ALA A 133 2.43 8.48 -17.07
CA ALA A 133 2.60 9.23 -15.83
C ALA A 133 1.77 10.54 -15.80
N ILE A 134 0.56 10.57 -16.38
CA ILE A 134 -0.31 11.76 -16.35
C ILE A 134 -1.38 11.58 -15.26
N TRP A 135 -1.38 12.47 -14.28
CA TRP A 135 -2.40 12.49 -13.23
C TRP A 135 -2.93 13.90 -12.98
N LYS A 136 -4.26 14.03 -12.89
CA LYS A 136 -4.98 15.33 -12.79
C LYS A 136 -4.50 16.38 -13.80
N GLY A 137 -4.21 15.94 -15.04
CA GLY A 137 -3.79 16.81 -16.13
C GLY A 137 -2.33 17.29 -16.08
N LYS A 138 -1.55 16.86 -15.07
CA LYS A 138 -0.12 17.12 -14.98
C LYS A 138 0.67 15.91 -15.49
N ASP A 139 1.66 16.19 -16.35
CA ASP A 139 2.58 15.20 -16.90
C ASP A 139 3.77 15.04 -15.95
N TYR A 140 3.82 13.90 -15.26
CA TYR A 140 4.92 13.49 -14.39
C TYR A 140 5.95 12.62 -15.13
N GLY A 141 5.84 12.43 -16.44
CA GLY A 141 6.85 11.77 -17.27
C GLY A 141 7.94 12.71 -17.80
N LYS A 142 7.76 14.03 -17.65
CA LYS A 142 8.62 15.07 -18.20
C LYS A 142 9.39 15.89 -17.17
#